data_AF-A0A497UKN0-F1
#
_entry.id   AF-A0A497UKN0-F1
#
_cell.length_a   1.000
_cell.length_b   1.000
_cell.length_c   1.000
_cell.angle_alpha   90.00
_cell.angle_beta   90.00
_cell.angle_gamma   90.00
#
_symmetry.space_group_name_H-M   'P 1'
#
loop_
_entity.id
_entity.type
_entity.pdbx_description
1 polymer ?
#
loop_
_entity_poly.entity_id
_entity_poly.type
_entity_poly.pdbx_seq_one_letter_code
_entity_poly.pdbx_strand_id
1 'polypeptide(L)'
;MNKQEILQKVQNFLDNKKIKYIKKSLDYLAFKEKGLVRDGTTKGMHLVTYDLDFKADFPVKHTVVVDSENLELMYIVTPHGYIEIEK
;
A
#
# COMPACT_ATOMS: atom_id res chain seq x y z
N MET A 1 7.94 -8.67 -14.54
CA MET A 1 7.59 -8.96 -13.12
C MET A 1 6.07 -8.83 -12.97
N ASN A 2 5.41 -9.68 -12.18
CA ASN A 2 3.96 -9.82 -12.24
C ASN A 2 3.24 -8.87 -11.27
N LYS A 3 2.72 -7.74 -11.77
CA LYS A 3 1.86 -6.77 -11.04
C LYS A 3 0.77 -7.45 -10.22
N GLN A 4 0.19 -8.54 -10.73
CA GLN A 4 -0.90 -9.26 -10.08
C GLN A 4 -0.45 -9.94 -8.77
N GLU A 5 0.79 -10.41 -8.72
CA GLU A 5 1.38 -11.04 -7.54
C GLU A 5 1.55 -10.04 -6.39
N ILE A 6 2.06 -8.84 -6.69
CA ILE A 6 2.24 -7.77 -5.71
C ILE A 6 0.89 -7.33 -5.14
N LEU A 7 -0.11 -7.14 -6.02
CA LEU A 7 -1.46 -6.76 -5.61
C LEU A 7 -2.08 -7.83 -4.69
N GLN A 8 -1.95 -9.10 -5.03
CA GLN A 8 -2.47 -10.20 -4.20
C GLN A 8 -1.76 -10.27 -2.84
N LYS A 9 -0.44 -10.06 -2.80
CA LYS A 9 0.34 -10.05 -1.55
C LYS A 9 -0.09 -8.91 -0.62
N VAL A 10 -0.22 -7.69 -1.16
CA VAL A 10 -0.69 -6.54 -0.40
C VAL A 10 -2.11 -6.77 0.11
N GLN A 11 -3.00 -7.30 -0.73
CA GLN A 11 -4.36 -7.60 -0.31
C GLN A 11 -4.40 -8.60 0.86
N ASN A 12 -3.73 -9.74 0.73
CA ASN A 12 -3.70 -10.77 1.77
C ASN A 12 -3.19 -10.19 3.11
N PHE A 13 -2.19 -9.32 3.07
CA PHE A 13 -1.69 -8.62 4.24
C PHE A 13 -2.75 -7.71 4.88
N LEU A 14 -3.42 -6.87 4.07
CA LEU A 14 -4.45 -5.94 4.53
C LEU A 14 -5.71 -6.66 5.05
N ASP A 15 -6.05 -7.81 4.50
CA ASP A 15 -7.19 -8.62 4.95
C ASP A 15 -6.86 -9.37 6.27
N ASN A 16 -5.61 -9.78 6.46
CA ASN A 16 -5.14 -10.48 7.66
C ASN A 16 -4.92 -9.55 8.87
N LYS A 17 -4.29 -8.40 8.65
CA LYS A 17 -4.29 -7.34 9.66
C LYS A 17 -5.72 -6.85 9.71
N LYS A 18 -6.49 -7.21 10.76
CA LYS A 18 -7.85 -6.71 11.04
C LYS A 18 -7.87 -5.18 11.27
N ILE A 19 -7.34 -4.40 10.34
CA ILE A 19 -7.36 -2.95 10.30
C ILE A 19 -8.83 -2.63 10.06
N LYS A 20 -9.52 -2.22 11.13
CA LYS A 20 -10.98 -1.99 11.21
C LYS A 20 -11.58 -1.18 10.07
N TYR A 21 -10.75 -0.50 9.29
CA TYR A 21 -11.12 0.48 8.28
C TYR A 21 -11.09 -0.06 6.84
N ILE A 22 -10.58 -1.28 6.59
CA ILE A 22 -10.38 -1.79 5.22
C ILE A 22 -11.45 -2.85 4.90
N LYS A 23 -12.64 -2.42 4.46
CA LYS A 23 -13.75 -3.35 4.18
C LYS A 23 -13.82 -3.89 2.75
N LYS A 24 -13.10 -3.33 1.77
CA LYS A 24 -13.09 -3.78 0.36
C LYS A 24 -11.84 -3.27 -0.38
N SER A 25 -10.67 -3.87 -0.16
CA SER A 25 -9.38 -3.33 -0.66
C SER A 25 -9.14 -3.55 -2.17
N LEU A 26 -9.53 -4.70 -2.73
CA LEU A 26 -9.16 -5.12 -4.10
C LEU A 26 -9.51 -4.13 -5.23
N ASP A 27 -10.76 -3.67 -5.28
CA ASP A 27 -11.25 -2.80 -6.36
C ASP A 27 -10.57 -1.42 -6.37
N TYR A 28 -9.82 -1.09 -5.32
CA TYR A 28 -9.27 0.25 -5.08
C TYR A 28 -7.75 0.25 -4.88
N LEU A 29 -7.07 -0.88 -5.12
CA LEU A 29 -5.61 -0.91 -5.15
C LEU A 29 -5.12 -0.33 -6.47
N ALA A 30 -4.51 0.85 -6.42
CA ALA A 30 -3.80 1.41 -7.56
C ALA A 30 -2.31 1.08 -7.44
N PHE A 31 -1.79 0.32 -8.42
CA PHE A 31 -0.37 0.03 -8.53
C PHE A 31 0.34 1.17 -9.25
N LYS A 32 1.36 1.75 -8.62
CA LYS A 32 2.28 2.70 -9.23
C LYS A 32 3.68 2.12 -9.23
N GLU A 33 4.19 1.87 -10.42
CA GLU A 33 5.49 1.26 -10.66
C GLU A 33 6.65 2.23 -10.40
N LYS A 34 6.36 3.54 -10.42
CA LYS A 34 7.30 4.63 -10.14
C LYS A 34 6.56 5.75 -9.41
N GLY A 35 6.99 6.07 -8.20
CA GLY A 35 6.53 7.26 -7.48
C GLY A 35 7.58 7.71 -6.48
N LEU A 36 7.61 9.01 -6.22
CA LEU A 36 8.35 9.57 -5.09
C LEU A 36 7.57 9.21 -3.82
N VAL A 37 8.18 8.40 -2.95
CA VAL A 37 7.72 8.34 -1.56
C VAL A 37 7.96 9.73 -0.95
N ARG A 38 7.06 10.17 -0.07
CA ARG A 38 7.05 11.53 0.50
C ARG A 38 8.35 11.88 1.27
N ASP A 39 9.17 10.87 1.59
CA ASP A 39 10.48 10.96 2.24
C ASP A 39 11.65 11.19 1.25
N GLY A 40 11.41 11.17 -0.07
CA GLY A 40 12.42 11.34 -1.12
C GLY A 40 13.05 10.04 -1.65
N THR A 41 12.70 8.89 -1.09
CA THR A 41 13.24 7.58 -1.50
C THR A 41 12.57 7.10 -2.79
N THR A 42 13.36 6.80 -3.83
CA THR A 42 12.85 6.52 -5.20
C THR A 42 13.44 5.29 -5.90
N LYS A 43 14.48 4.65 -5.36
CA LYS A 43 15.13 3.51 -6.01
C LYS A 43 14.70 2.20 -5.36
N GLY A 44 14.14 1.30 -6.16
CA GLY A 44 13.91 -0.10 -5.79
C GLY A 44 12.57 -0.42 -5.14
N MET A 45 11.49 0.32 -5.43
CA MET A 45 10.19 0.11 -4.76
C MET A 45 8.99 0.13 -5.71
N HIS A 46 8.00 -0.69 -5.40
CA HIS A 46 6.65 -0.63 -5.94
C HIS A 46 5.70 -0.02 -4.91
N LEU A 47 4.77 0.80 -5.39
CA LEU A 47 3.81 1.51 -4.54
C LEU A 47 2.41 0.99 -4.82
N VAL A 48 1.71 0.55 -3.78
CA VAL A 48 0.31 0.12 -3.88
C VAL A 48 -0.54 1.04 -3.03
N THR A 49 -1.34 1.90 -3.66
CA THR A 49 -2.19 2.88 -2.95
C THR A 49 -3.60 2.35 -2.75
N TYR A 50 -4.22 2.67 -1.62
CA TYR A 50 -5.62 2.36 -1.32
C TYR A 50 -6.28 3.49 -0.52
N ASP A 51 -7.61 3.62 -0.64
CA ASP A 51 -8.40 4.61 0.10
C ASP A 51 -9.13 3.93 1.28
N LEU A 52 -9.13 4.58 2.46
CA LEU A 52 -9.79 4.04 3.67
C LEU A 52 -11.30 4.26 3.71
N ASP A 53 -11.77 5.40 3.21
CA ASP A 53 -13.19 5.74 3.15
C ASP A 53 -13.51 6.36 1.81
N PHE A 54 -14.11 5.55 0.94
CA PHE A 54 -14.49 5.94 -0.42
C PHE A 54 -15.77 6.78 -0.46
N LYS A 55 -16.53 6.85 0.66
CA LYS A 55 -17.77 7.65 0.74
C LYS A 55 -17.55 9.00 1.40
N ALA A 56 -16.36 9.25 1.94
CA ALA A 56 -16.01 10.56 2.47
C ALA A 56 -15.74 11.55 1.32
N ASP A 57 -16.17 12.80 1.50
CA ASP A 57 -15.85 13.90 0.57
C ASP A 57 -14.33 14.12 0.40
N PHE A 58 -13.54 13.60 1.35
CA PHE A 58 -12.08 13.64 1.34
C PHE A 58 -11.52 12.24 1.65
N PRO A 59 -11.29 11.39 0.64
CA PRO A 59 -10.80 10.04 0.85
C PRO A 59 -9.37 10.07 1.41
N VAL A 60 -9.17 9.37 2.52
CA VAL A 60 -7.85 9.20 3.13
C VAL A 60 -7.08 8.13 2.35
N LYS A 61 -6.01 8.55 1.67
CA LYS A 61 -5.16 7.69 0.85
C LYS A 61 -3.94 7.20 1.59
N HIS A 62 -3.74 5.89 1.57
CA HIS A 62 -2.57 5.19 2.10
C HIS A 62 -1.76 4.58 0.97
N THR A 63 -0.48 4.31 1.21
CA THR A 63 0.42 3.66 0.25
C THR A 63 1.23 2.57 0.92
N VAL A 64 1.09 1.33 0.47
CA VAL A 64 1.97 0.23 0.85
C VAL A 64 3.22 0.29 -0.02
N VAL A 65 4.37 0.32 0.62
CA VAL A 65 5.68 0.27 -0.03
C VAL A 65 6.16 -1.16 -0.07
N VAL A 66 6.51 -1.62 -1.27
CA VAL A 66 6.97 -2.98 -1.54
C VAL A 66 8.35 -2.91 -2.17
N ASP A 67 9.30 -3.67 -1.66
CA ASP A 67 10.65 -3.77 -2.23
C ASP A 67 10.58 -4.42 -3.63
N SER A 68 11.27 -3.86 -4.61
CA SER A 68 11.22 -4.35 -5.99
C SER A 68 12.14 -5.56 -6.27
N GLU A 69 13.11 -5.83 -5.40
CA GLU A 69 14.06 -6.93 -5.56
C GLU A 69 13.56 -8.21 -4.90
N ASN A 70 13.08 -8.11 -3.65
CA ASN A 70 12.68 -9.25 -2.84
C ASN A 70 11.15 -9.34 -2.58
N LEU A 71 10.39 -8.35 -3.07
CA LEU A 71 8.93 -8.26 -2.91
C LEU A 71 8.46 -8.20 -1.44
N GLU A 72 9.32 -7.89 -0.46
CA GLU A 72 8.91 -7.68 0.93
C GLU A 72 8.03 -6.44 1.06
N LEU A 73 6.99 -6.56 1.89
CA LEU A 73 6.19 -5.41 2.31
C LEU A 73 6.99 -4.67 3.38
N MET A 74 7.32 -3.39 3.13
CA MET A 74 8.22 -2.63 4.01
C MET A 74 7.44 -1.86 5.08
N TYR A 75 6.58 -0.94 4.64
CA TYR A 75 5.79 -0.07 5.52
C TYR A 75 4.57 0.50 4.78
N ILE A 76 3.63 1.06 5.53
CA ILE A 76 2.48 1.80 4.98
C ILE A 76 2.67 3.29 5.26
N VAL A 77 2.66 4.11 4.21
CA VAL A 77 2.60 5.57 4.30
C VAL A 77 1.16 6.01 4.47
N THR A 78 0.92 6.88 5.45
CA THR A 78 -0.36 7.52 5.75
C THR A 78 -0.20 9.04 5.69
N PRO A 79 -1.30 9.82 5.66
CA PRO A 79 -1.18 11.29 5.76
C PRO A 79 -0.49 11.77 7.04
N HIS A 80 -0.53 10.97 8.11
CA HIS A 80 -0.03 11.31 9.45
C HIS A 80 1.38 10.75 9.75
N GLY A 81 1.99 10.00 8.85
CA GLY A 81 3.28 9.35 9.09
C GLY A 81 3.39 8.00 8.38
N TYR A 82 4.11 7.05 8.97
CA TYR A 82 4.22 5.68 8.46
C TYR A 82 3.88 4.65 9.53
N ILE A 83 3.48 3.47 9.10
CA ILE A 83 3.17 2.30 9.92
C ILE A 83 4.15 1.20 9.52
N GLU A 84 4.97 0.74 10.46
CA GLU A 84 5.87 -0.39 10.24
C GLU A 84 5.08 -1.71 10.11
N ILE A 85 5.55 -2.58 9.22
CA ILE A 85 5.00 -3.91 9.04
C ILE A 85 5.87 -4.89 9.83
N GLU A 86 5.38 -5.32 10.99
CA GLU A 86 6.02 -6.38 11.78
C GLU A 86 6.12 -7.66 10.93
N LYS A 87 7.30 -8.27 10.92
CA LYS A 87 7.62 -9.51 10.18
C LYS A 87 7.05 -10.75 10.85
#